data_AF-A0A5S3UYQ3-F1
#
_entry.id   AF-A0A5S3UYQ3-F1
#
_cell.length_a   1.000
_cell.length_b   1.000
_cell.length_c   1.000
_cell.angle_alpha   90.00
_cell.angle_beta   90.00
_cell.angle_gamma   90.00
#
_symmetry.space_group_name_H-M   'P 1'
#
loop_
_entity.id
_entity.type
_entity.pdbx_description
1 polymer ?
#
loop_
_entity_poly.entity_id
_entity_poly.type
_entity_poly.pdbx_seq_one_letter_code
_entity_poly.pdbx_strand_id
1 'polypeptide(L)'
;MKLKHLACVVAVAANTQVSAFTQLGGSGVMPIGHEWLTRTSALELLSQDTKVEDANDPRLSWGQGLAKSTELNIAQTEVAKILANRRNDNTYYSEYDAIFAAIVGERWVDIAGFNVTNASIDPTGPNCFNAVAQEPADLQQDHFMRRYDDVGGAGGVDAAKRGQARFIDHFVNAAMAQSKQIKVWDGGGYASAVTVDHNYFLFGRAVHLFQDSFSPEHTVRLPEDNYETVWQVKAYLCSEGAEQHTHATGDAISYESGDVIWHPGTRTDGSWEGYRPSNMKPVALVALEASKDLWAAFIRTMATPVEQRESYARAQAQMLVNAWLSFDETAMRQWYDDESRRDHTYVLAPGESGKGKSLEQCMAELNVGTVSQLERVAQLDEERRQCLYNVEAVEGYEDLNDPLMDMPYNWKWKSPFWKTAPDGWTAPDLPADAGQAMILKSAETGLAVSSESGLENNARLKASGAQPLAFVGVTGKDQQVYFRSRYNAELFLSYSASFSGYVKLWDSAEDSGFSLIDQGGVWNLKNTRWDQYVWLDTSSQQLHLNRYGKANNNNAKWTIEYQ
;
A
#
# COMPACT_ATOMS: atom_id res chain seq x y z
N MET A 1 -53.69 -14.67 16.15
CA MET A 1 -52.59 -14.63 15.18
C MET A 1 -52.58 -13.28 14.48
N LYS A 2 -51.62 -12.42 14.81
CA LYS A 2 -51.27 -11.21 14.06
C LYS A 2 -49.75 -11.11 14.08
N LEU A 3 -49.11 -11.17 12.91
CA LEU A 3 -47.68 -10.91 12.77
C LEU A 3 -47.41 -9.44 13.17
N LYS A 4 -46.45 -9.23 14.06
CA LYS A 4 -45.86 -7.90 14.30
C LYS A 4 -44.55 -7.86 13.55
N HIS A 5 -44.44 -6.93 12.61
CA HIS A 5 -43.21 -6.57 11.93
C HIS A 5 -42.20 -6.05 12.95
N LEU A 6 -41.04 -6.70 13.01
CA LEU A 6 -39.87 -6.20 13.72
C LEU A 6 -39.25 -5.14 12.80
N ALA A 7 -39.37 -3.87 13.19
CA ALA A 7 -38.61 -2.80 12.57
C ALA A 7 -37.14 -2.98 12.97
N CYS A 8 -36.29 -3.31 12.00
CA CYS A 8 -34.84 -3.21 12.13
C CYS A 8 -34.48 -1.74 12.30
N VAL A 9 -34.17 -1.34 13.53
CA VAL A 9 -33.43 -0.10 13.79
C VAL A 9 -31.99 -0.38 13.39
N VAL A 10 -31.59 0.10 12.22
CA VAL A 10 -30.18 0.20 11.84
C VAL A 10 -29.61 1.34 12.66
N ALA A 11 -28.94 1.01 13.76
CA ALA A 11 -28.09 1.96 14.47
C ALA A 11 -26.77 2.08 13.68
N VAL A 12 -26.74 2.94 12.66
CA VAL A 12 -25.49 3.41 12.07
C VAL A 12 -24.97 4.53 12.94
N ALA A 13 -24.13 4.19 13.90
CA ALA A 13 -23.22 5.12 14.55
C ALA A 13 -21.81 4.53 14.40
N ALA A 14 -21.33 4.51 13.16
CA ALA A 14 -19.91 4.36 12.87
C ALA A 14 -19.41 5.75 12.50
N ASN A 15 -18.59 6.34 13.37
CA ASN A 15 -17.75 7.48 13.01
C ASN A 15 -16.79 6.96 11.93
N THR A 16 -17.16 7.12 10.67
CA THR A 16 -16.25 6.89 9.55
C THR A 16 -15.59 8.23 9.27
N GLN A 17 -14.33 8.34 9.68
CA GLN A 17 -13.47 9.44 9.25
C GLN A 17 -13.31 9.36 7.73
N VAL A 18 -13.21 10.51 7.09
CA VAL A 18 -13.15 10.63 5.64
C VAL A 18 -11.72 10.29 5.21
N SER A 19 -11.57 9.23 4.42
CA SER A 19 -10.34 8.97 3.67
C SER A 19 -10.28 9.96 2.50
N ALA A 20 -9.09 10.50 2.24
CA ALA A 20 -8.78 11.26 1.03
C ALA A 20 -9.22 10.53 -0.23
N PHE A 21 -9.76 11.25 -1.23
CA PHE A 21 -10.31 10.69 -2.48
C PHE A 21 -10.99 9.32 -2.28
N THR A 22 -12.03 9.34 -1.43
CA THR A 22 -12.64 8.21 -0.71
C THR A 22 -12.48 6.85 -1.37
N GLN A 23 -11.96 5.90 -0.58
CA GLN A 23 -11.75 4.50 -0.93
C GLN A 23 -12.66 3.58 -0.09
N LEU A 24 -13.87 3.24 -0.55
CA LEU A 24 -14.62 2.09 0.03
C LEU A 24 -15.27 1.24 -1.06
N GLY A 25 -14.42 0.69 -1.94
CA GLY A 25 -14.81 -0.44 -2.78
C GLY A 25 -15.04 -1.69 -1.93
N GLY A 26 -16.26 -2.23 -1.96
CA GLY A 26 -16.55 -3.55 -1.40
C GLY A 26 -17.99 -3.79 -0.94
N SER A 27 -18.76 -2.75 -0.62
CA SER A 27 -20.17 -2.95 -0.19
C SER A 27 -21.13 -1.82 -0.62
N GLY A 28 -20.72 -0.95 -1.54
CA GLY A 28 -21.63 -0.10 -2.31
C GLY A 28 -22.12 1.20 -1.64
N VAL A 29 -21.55 1.62 -0.50
CA VAL A 29 -22.01 2.85 0.19
C VAL A 29 -21.19 4.10 -0.20
N MET A 30 -19.88 4.00 -0.39
CA MET A 30 -19.05 5.14 -0.84
C MET A 30 -18.36 4.81 -2.18
N PRO A 31 -18.17 5.79 -3.08
CA PRO A 31 -17.55 5.58 -4.38
C PRO A 31 -16.05 5.38 -4.26
N ILE A 32 -15.45 4.66 -5.21
CA ILE A 32 -13.99 4.59 -5.36
C ILE A 32 -13.48 5.93 -5.90
N GLY A 33 -12.27 6.32 -5.53
CA GLY A 33 -11.67 7.60 -5.89
C GLY A 33 -10.26 7.40 -6.42
N HIS A 34 -9.32 7.18 -5.51
CA HIS A 34 -7.95 6.78 -5.84
C HIS A 34 -7.88 5.63 -6.84
N GLU A 35 -8.69 4.59 -6.65
CA GLU A 35 -8.66 3.39 -7.49
C GLU A 35 -9.05 3.74 -8.93
N TRP A 36 -9.99 4.68 -9.09
CA TRP A 36 -10.37 5.17 -10.40
C TRP A 36 -9.26 6.02 -11.03
N LEU A 37 -8.63 6.92 -10.28
CA LEU A 37 -7.51 7.75 -10.78
C LEU A 37 -6.34 6.87 -11.22
N THR A 38 -5.92 5.93 -10.38
CA THR A 38 -4.79 5.03 -10.60
C THR A 38 -5.02 4.12 -11.79
N ARG A 39 -6.19 3.49 -11.85
CA ARG A 39 -6.60 2.65 -12.99
C ARG A 39 -6.69 3.44 -14.28
N THR A 40 -7.46 4.52 -14.29
CA THR A 40 -7.83 5.22 -15.52
C THR A 40 -6.62 5.91 -16.12
N SER A 41 -5.76 6.52 -15.30
CA SER A 41 -4.51 7.13 -15.78
C SER A 41 -3.59 6.10 -16.43
N ALA A 42 -3.44 4.91 -15.84
CA ALA A 42 -2.64 3.82 -16.41
C ALA A 42 -3.22 3.32 -17.75
N LEU A 43 -4.52 3.04 -17.81
CA LEU A 43 -5.18 2.52 -19.02
C LEU A 43 -5.14 3.54 -20.16
N GLU A 44 -5.44 4.81 -19.88
CA GLU A 44 -5.35 5.89 -20.89
C GLU A 44 -3.92 6.05 -21.40
N LEU A 45 -2.92 6.05 -20.51
CA LEU A 45 -1.50 6.12 -20.89
C LEU A 45 -1.09 4.95 -21.80
N LEU A 46 -1.53 3.73 -21.45
CA LEU A 46 -1.22 2.51 -22.20
C LEU A 46 -2.09 2.34 -23.46
N SER A 47 -2.96 3.30 -23.77
CA SER A 47 -3.92 3.24 -24.87
C SER A 47 -4.81 1.98 -24.82
N GLN A 48 -5.27 1.63 -23.61
CA GLN A 48 -6.16 0.51 -23.34
C GLN A 48 -7.59 0.99 -23.06
N ASP A 49 -8.55 0.07 -23.20
CA ASP A 49 -9.97 0.35 -22.97
C ASP A 49 -10.26 0.64 -21.49
N THR A 50 -10.73 1.85 -21.19
CA THR A 50 -11.11 2.27 -19.84
C THR A 50 -12.45 1.70 -19.39
N LYS A 51 -13.18 0.97 -20.24
CA LYS A 51 -14.56 0.48 -20.05
C LYS A 51 -15.63 1.56 -19.95
N VAL A 52 -15.24 2.83 -20.11
CA VAL A 52 -16.14 3.96 -19.96
C VAL A 52 -15.89 4.93 -21.11
N GLU A 53 -16.87 5.04 -22.01
CA GLU A 53 -16.88 6.06 -23.05
C GLU A 53 -17.57 7.33 -22.55
N ASP A 54 -16.94 8.48 -22.78
CA ASP A 54 -17.49 9.78 -22.39
C ASP A 54 -17.27 10.85 -23.45
N ALA A 55 -18.29 11.08 -24.27
CA ALA A 55 -18.29 12.14 -25.28
C ALA A 55 -18.33 13.56 -24.68
N ASN A 56 -18.64 13.68 -23.39
CA ASN A 56 -18.71 14.96 -22.68
C ASN A 56 -17.52 15.15 -21.73
N ASP A 57 -16.43 14.40 -21.93
CA ASP A 57 -15.21 14.58 -21.15
C ASP A 57 -14.73 16.04 -21.27
N PRO A 58 -14.71 16.82 -20.17
CA PRO A 58 -14.37 18.24 -20.23
C PRO A 58 -12.93 18.47 -20.70
N ARG A 59 -12.03 17.49 -20.50
CA ARG A 59 -10.61 17.56 -20.89
C ARG A 59 -10.41 17.66 -22.39
N LEU A 60 -11.37 17.22 -23.21
CA LEU A 60 -11.30 17.32 -24.68
C LEU A 60 -11.17 18.77 -25.18
N SER A 61 -11.54 19.74 -24.33
CA SER A 61 -11.46 21.17 -24.64
C SER A 61 -10.38 21.92 -23.84
N TRP A 62 -9.65 21.23 -22.96
CA TRP A 62 -8.65 21.85 -22.09
C TRP A 62 -7.38 22.23 -22.85
N GLY A 63 -6.81 23.39 -22.49
CA GLY A 63 -5.51 23.84 -22.99
C GLY A 63 -4.38 23.72 -21.96
N GLN A 64 -4.70 23.47 -20.68
CA GLN A 64 -3.79 23.40 -19.54
C GLN A 64 -4.30 22.34 -18.54
N GLY A 65 -3.50 21.95 -17.54
CA GLY A 65 -3.85 20.87 -16.61
C GLY A 65 -3.81 19.46 -17.22
N LEU A 66 -3.17 19.30 -18.39
CA LEU A 66 -2.99 18.03 -19.09
C LEU A 66 -1.61 17.41 -18.79
N ALA A 67 -1.50 16.10 -18.96
CA ALA A 67 -0.25 15.38 -18.78
C ALA A 67 0.88 15.96 -19.68
N LYS A 68 2.08 16.10 -19.12
CA LYS A 68 3.20 16.84 -19.73
C LYS A 68 4.27 15.91 -20.33
N SER A 69 4.35 14.65 -19.90
CA SER A 69 5.43 13.71 -20.21
C SER A 69 4.96 12.24 -20.27
N THR A 70 4.11 11.92 -21.24
CA THR A 70 3.48 10.59 -21.40
C THR A 70 4.21 9.64 -22.36
N GLU A 71 5.34 10.05 -22.93
CA GLU A 71 6.07 9.23 -23.92
C GLU A 71 6.64 7.93 -23.32
N LEU A 72 6.40 6.80 -24.00
CA LEU A 72 6.81 5.44 -23.60
C LEU A 72 7.69 4.72 -24.64
N ASN A 73 8.16 5.43 -25.66
CA ASN A 73 8.97 4.87 -26.75
C ASN A 73 10.23 4.13 -26.26
N ILE A 74 10.87 4.59 -25.17
CA ILE A 74 12.07 3.96 -24.59
C ILE A 74 11.74 2.82 -23.60
N ALA A 75 10.46 2.58 -23.30
CA ALA A 75 10.03 1.67 -22.24
C ALA A 75 9.17 0.50 -22.76
N GLN A 76 9.23 0.21 -24.07
CA GLN A 76 8.37 -0.79 -24.72
C GLN A 76 8.48 -2.19 -24.11
N THR A 77 9.64 -2.57 -23.57
CA THR A 77 9.80 -3.85 -22.88
C THR A 77 8.98 -3.94 -21.61
N GLU A 78 8.94 -2.88 -20.80
CA GLU A 78 8.13 -2.86 -19.58
C GLU A 78 6.63 -2.76 -19.93
N VAL A 79 6.28 -1.96 -20.95
CA VAL A 79 4.90 -1.93 -21.49
C VAL A 79 4.44 -3.32 -21.91
N ALA A 80 5.24 -4.04 -22.71
CA ALA A 80 4.91 -5.40 -23.13
C ALA A 80 4.76 -6.36 -21.94
N LYS A 81 5.58 -6.22 -20.91
CA LYS A 81 5.47 -7.01 -19.67
C LYS A 81 4.17 -6.71 -18.92
N ILE A 82 3.77 -5.44 -18.79
CA ILE A 82 2.49 -5.07 -18.16
C ILE A 82 1.34 -5.71 -18.95
N LEU A 83 1.31 -5.52 -20.27
CA LEU A 83 0.21 -5.99 -21.11
C LEU A 83 0.13 -7.52 -21.24
N ALA A 84 1.22 -8.23 -20.99
CA ALA A 84 1.25 -9.69 -20.98
C ALA A 84 0.64 -10.31 -19.71
N ASN A 85 0.63 -9.59 -18.58
CA ASN A 85 0.16 -10.08 -17.29
C ASN A 85 -1.24 -9.55 -17.00
N ARG A 86 -2.24 -10.17 -17.64
CA ARG A 86 -3.65 -9.83 -17.47
C ARG A 86 -4.20 -10.38 -16.16
N ARG A 87 -5.02 -9.58 -15.49
CA ARG A 87 -5.77 -9.95 -14.30
C ARG A 87 -7.26 -9.91 -14.58
N ASN A 88 -7.97 -10.95 -14.15
CA ASN A 88 -9.43 -10.90 -14.10
C ASN A 88 -9.85 -10.37 -12.72
N ASP A 89 -10.16 -9.08 -12.65
CA ASP A 89 -10.56 -8.37 -11.45
C ASP A 89 -11.87 -7.62 -11.73
N ASN A 90 -12.92 -7.97 -10.98
CA ASN A 90 -14.24 -7.34 -11.09
C ASN A 90 -14.47 -6.28 -10.00
N THR A 91 -13.53 -6.12 -9.06
CA THR A 91 -13.62 -5.14 -7.98
C THR A 91 -13.17 -3.79 -8.51
N TYR A 92 -11.99 -3.72 -9.12
CA TYR A 92 -11.40 -2.48 -9.62
C TYR A 92 -11.32 -2.42 -11.15
N TYR A 93 -11.62 -3.50 -11.87
CA TYR A 93 -11.49 -3.57 -13.34
C TYR A 93 -10.10 -3.17 -13.84
N SER A 94 -9.07 -3.54 -13.08
CA SER A 94 -7.67 -3.19 -13.34
C SER A 94 -7.12 -3.73 -14.67
N GLU A 95 -7.66 -4.83 -15.20
CA GLU A 95 -7.26 -5.57 -16.40
C GLU A 95 -5.83 -6.17 -16.39
N TYR A 96 -4.88 -5.52 -15.72
CA TYR A 96 -3.47 -5.91 -15.68
C TYR A 96 -2.96 -5.96 -14.23
N ASP A 97 -2.13 -6.95 -13.93
CA ASP A 97 -1.62 -7.19 -12.56
C ASP A 97 -0.84 -6.00 -12.00
N ALA A 98 -0.10 -5.27 -12.84
CA ALA A 98 0.64 -4.08 -12.41
C ALA A 98 -0.29 -2.95 -11.94
N ILE A 99 -1.42 -2.76 -12.63
CA ILE A 99 -2.43 -1.75 -12.25
C ILE A 99 -3.13 -2.19 -10.97
N PHE A 100 -3.52 -3.46 -10.86
CA PHE A 100 -4.09 -4.01 -9.64
C PHE A 100 -3.15 -3.85 -8.44
N ALA A 101 -1.86 -4.17 -8.61
CA ALA A 101 -0.86 -4.03 -7.56
C ALA A 101 -0.74 -2.58 -7.08
N ALA A 102 -0.71 -1.60 -7.99
CA ALA A 102 -0.67 -0.18 -7.63
C ALA A 102 -1.94 0.26 -6.87
N ILE A 103 -3.13 -0.22 -7.26
CA ILE A 103 -4.38 0.02 -6.53
C ILE A 103 -4.35 -0.59 -5.13
N VAL A 104 -3.80 -1.79 -4.96
CA VAL A 104 -3.67 -2.37 -3.60
C VAL A 104 -2.61 -1.61 -2.79
N GLY A 105 -1.58 -1.07 -3.45
CA GLY A 105 -0.53 -0.27 -2.84
C GLY A 105 -1.00 1.09 -2.33
N GLU A 106 -1.86 1.80 -3.07
CA GLU A 106 -2.46 3.05 -2.57
C GLU A 106 -3.38 2.77 -1.39
N ARG A 107 -4.20 1.72 -1.49
CA ARG A 107 -5.11 1.29 -0.43
C ARG A 107 -4.32 0.88 0.81
N TRP A 108 -3.14 0.30 0.65
CA TRP A 108 -2.30 0.01 1.79
C TRP A 108 -1.92 1.28 2.58
N VAL A 109 -1.56 2.38 1.90
CA VAL A 109 -1.23 3.63 2.59
C VAL A 109 -2.43 4.20 3.33
N ASP A 110 -3.60 4.17 2.68
CA ASP A 110 -4.80 4.75 3.27
C ASP A 110 -5.33 3.90 4.43
N ILE A 111 -5.39 2.58 4.29
CA ILE A 111 -6.14 1.71 5.21
C ILE A 111 -5.34 0.54 5.81
N ALA A 112 -4.05 0.40 5.51
CA ALA A 112 -3.12 -0.60 6.06
C ALA A 112 -3.63 -2.05 6.06
N GLY A 113 -4.49 -2.39 5.09
CA GLY A 113 -5.11 -3.71 4.98
C GLY A 113 -6.20 -4.01 6.01
N PHE A 114 -6.64 -3.03 6.80
CA PHE A 114 -7.71 -3.20 7.77
C PHE A 114 -9.10 -3.29 7.13
N ASN A 115 -10.00 -4.00 7.81
CA ASN A 115 -11.42 -3.84 7.56
C ASN A 115 -11.89 -2.58 8.30
N VAL A 116 -12.12 -1.49 7.58
CA VAL A 116 -12.50 -0.19 8.16
C VAL A 116 -13.88 -0.20 8.84
N THR A 117 -14.75 -1.17 8.51
CA THR A 117 -16.04 -1.34 9.19
C THR A 117 -15.93 -2.10 10.50
N ASN A 118 -14.84 -2.87 10.68
CA ASN A 118 -14.53 -3.62 11.88
C ASN A 118 -13.03 -3.58 12.15
N ALA A 119 -12.52 -2.38 12.40
CA ALA A 119 -11.10 -2.07 12.47
C ALA A 119 -10.44 -2.47 13.81
N SER A 120 -11.08 -3.33 14.59
CA SER A 120 -10.62 -3.79 15.89
C SER A 120 -10.85 -5.29 16.02
N ILE A 121 -10.05 -5.94 16.87
CA ILE A 121 -10.21 -7.35 17.26
C ILE A 121 -11.57 -7.60 17.93
N ASP A 122 -12.04 -6.60 18.68
CA ASP A 122 -13.30 -6.60 19.41
C ASP A 122 -13.85 -5.16 19.47
N PRO A 123 -15.18 -4.95 19.38
CA PRO A 123 -15.83 -3.63 19.50
C PRO A 123 -15.40 -2.74 20.67
N THR A 124 -14.78 -3.27 21.74
CA THR A 124 -14.29 -2.47 22.87
C THR A 124 -12.87 -1.92 22.70
N GLY A 125 -12.14 -2.35 21.67
CA GLY A 125 -10.78 -1.88 21.39
C GLY A 125 -10.68 -0.61 20.56
N PRO A 126 -9.47 -0.05 20.41
CA PRO A 126 -9.21 1.09 19.55
C PRO A 126 -9.51 0.78 18.08
N ASN A 127 -9.86 1.81 17.32
CA ASN A 127 -9.94 1.73 15.87
C ASN A 127 -8.52 1.68 15.28
N CYS A 128 -8.02 0.48 14.94
CA CYS A 128 -6.66 0.31 14.44
C CYS A 128 -6.43 0.82 13.03
N PHE A 129 -7.48 0.98 12.24
CA PHE A 129 -7.38 1.69 10.97
C PHE A 129 -6.93 3.14 11.23
N ASN A 130 -7.65 3.88 12.07
CA ASN A 130 -7.30 5.27 12.39
C ASN A 130 -5.94 5.35 13.07
N ALA A 131 -5.73 4.54 14.11
CA ALA A 131 -4.55 4.62 14.96
C ALA A 131 -3.25 4.20 14.26
N VAL A 132 -3.33 3.44 13.16
CA VAL A 132 -2.12 2.96 12.46
C VAL A 132 -1.95 3.56 11.07
N ALA A 133 -3.01 3.88 10.34
CA ALA A 133 -2.90 4.38 8.97
C ALA A 133 -3.14 5.89 8.85
N GLN A 134 -4.09 6.46 9.61
CA GLN A 134 -4.59 7.83 9.34
C GLN A 134 -4.06 8.90 10.29
N GLU A 135 -4.15 8.67 11.60
CA GLU A 135 -3.96 9.69 12.64
C GLU A 135 -2.50 9.94 13.07
N PRO A 136 -1.55 8.99 12.97
CA PRO A 136 -0.20 9.22 13.44
C PRO A 136 0.49 10.40 12.73
N ALA A 137 1.21 11.21 13.51
CA ALA A 137 1.82 12.45 13.01
C ALA A 137 2.89 12.20 11.94
N ASP A 138 3.65 11.12 12.06
CA ASP A 138 4.67 10.72 11.09
C ASP A 138 4.07 10.28 9.74
N LEU A 139 2.84 9.73 9.76
CA LEU A 139 2.12 9.26 8.57
C LEU A 139 1.36 10.35 7.84
N GLN A 140 1.16 11.53 8.43
CA GLN A 140 0.54 12.67 7.73
C GLN A 140 1.26 13.03 6.42
N GLN A 141 2.57 12.76 6.35
CA GLN A 141 3.35 12.98 5.13
C GLN A 141 2.96 12.04 3.99
N ASP A 142 2.53 10.81 4.30
CA ASP A 142 2.03 9.86 3.33
C ASP A 142 0.67 10.29 2.75
N HIS A 143 -0.05 11.16 3.47
CA HIS A 143 -1.28 11.84 3.04
C HIS A 143 -1.05 13.25 2.48
N PHE A 144 0.20 13.68 2.29
CA PHE A 144 0.55 15.06 1.92
C PHE A 144 -0.09 16.13 2.85
N MET A 145 -0.18 15.84 4.13
CA MET A 145 -0.80 16.68 5.15
C MET A 145 0.21 17.22 6.17
N ARG A 146 -0.21 18.26 6.88
CA ARG A 146 0.52 18.79 8.04
C ARG A 146 0.37 17.89 9.25
N ARG A 147 1.43 17.85 10.05
CA ARG A 147 1.38 17.38 11.42
C ARG A 147 0.74 18.42 12.31
N TYR A 148 0.25 17.98 13.46
CA TYR A 148 -0.37 18.86 14.45
C TYR A 148 0.57 19.98 14.95
N ASP A 149 1.90 19.73 14.91
CA ASP A 149 2.95 20.65 15.35
C ASP A 149 3.53 21.54 14.22
N ASP A 150 2.97 21.49 13.01
CA ASP A 150 3.36 22.33 11.86
C ASP A 150 2.60 23.67 11.85
N VAL A 151 3.05 24.61 12.69
CA VAL A 151 2.36 25.88 12.95
C VAL A 151 2.64 26.96 11.90
N GLY A 152 1.61 27.73 11.55
CA GLY A 152 1.70 28.94 10.72
C GLY A 152 2.09 28.68 9.27
N GLY A 153 2.47 29.75 8.56
CA GLY A 153 2.94 29.64 7.17
C GLY A 153 4.22 28.82 7.02
N ALA A 154 5.07 28.78 8.05
CA ALA A 154 6.28 27.96 8.07
C ALA A 154 5.95 26.45 8.10
N GLY A 155 4.97 26.05 8.89
CA GLY A 155 4.49 24.66 8.93
C GLY A 155 4.00 24.16 7.58
N GLY A 156 3.34 25.02 6.78
CA GLY A 156 2.95 24.69 5.41
C GLY A 156 4.13 24.38 4.51
N VAL A 157 5.20 25.20 4.57
CA VAL A 157 6.43 24.98 3.80
C VAL A 157 7.12 23.68 4.22
N ASP A 158 7.21 23.43 5.51
CA ASP A 158 7.89 22.24 6.03
C ASP A 158 7.12 20.96 5.68
N ALA A 159 5.79 20.99 5.76
CA ALA A 159 4.93 19.89 5.33
C ALA A 159 5.06 19.62 3.82
N ALA A 160 5.01 20.66 2.98
CA ALA A 160 5.17 20.51 1.53
C ALA A 160 6.54 19.91 1.17
N LYS A 161 7.63 20.36 1.80
CA LYS A 161 8.98 19.80 1.59
C LYS A 161 9.07 18.34 2.01
N ARG A 162 8.49 17.99 3.16
CA ARG A 162 8.47 16.59 3.63
C ARG A 162 7.62 15.70 2.72
N GLY A 163 6.46 16.16 2.26
CA GLY A 163 5.63 15.46 1.28
C GLY A 163 6.37 15.21 -0.04
N GLN A 164 7.07 16.22 -0.58
CA GLN A 164 7.90 16.06 -1.77
C GLN A 164 9.04 15.05 -1.58
N ALA A 165 9.74 15.11 -0.46
CA ALA A 165 10.81 14.16 -0.14
C ALA A 165 10.27 12.74 0.02
N ARG A 166 9.17 12.58 0.75
CA ARG A 166 8.49 11.29 0.96
C ARG A 166 8.03 10.67 -0.36
N PHE A 167 7.46 11.47 -1.25
CA PHE A 167 7.10 11.03 -2.60
C PHE A 167 8.30 10.49 -3.38
N ILE A 168 9.41 11.24 -3.41
CA ILE A 168 10.63 10.82 -4.10
C ILE A 168 11.14 9.50 -3.52
N ASP A 169 11.16 9.37 -2.19
CA ASP A 169 11.63 8.16 -1.54
C ASP A 169 10.73 6.95 -1.84
N HIS A 170 9.40 7.09 -1.78
CA HIS A 170 8.47 6.03 -2.18
C HIS A 170 8.67 5.61 -3.63
N PHE A 171 8.80 6.56 -4.55
CA PHE A 171 9.01 6.29 -5.97
C PHE A 171 10.33 5.53 -6.21
N VAL A 172 11.41 5.95 -5.57
CA VAL A 172 12.74 5.32 -5.70
C VAL A 172 12.75 3.93 -5.06
N ASN A 173 12.18 3.80 -3.86
CA ASN A 173 12.08 2.52 -3.16
C ASN A 173 11.30 1.50 -3.99
N ALA A 174 10.17 1.92 -4.58
CA ALA A 174 9.38 1.07 -5.48
C ALA A 174 10.18 0.63 -6.71
N ALA A 175 10.94 1.53 -7.32
CA ALA A 175 11.75 1.22 -8.51
C ALA A 175 12.92 0.28 -8.21
N MET A 176 13.53 0.42 -7.03
CA MET A 176 14.72 -0.33 -6.60
C MET A 176 14.39 -1.63 -5.85
N ALA A 177 13.15 -1.84 -5.46
CA ALA A 177 12.73 -3.06 -4.78
C ALA A 177 13.02 -4.32 -5.63
N GLN A 178 13.29 -5.44 -4.95
CA GLN A 178 13.49 -6.71 -5.62
C GLN A 178 12.20 -7.13 -6.34
N SER A 179 12.31 -7.50 -7.61
CA SER A 179 11.18 -8.04 -8.37
C SER A 179 10.78 -9.40 -7.84
N LYS A 180 9.57 -9.50 -7.28
CA LYS A 180 8.95 -10.69 -6.72
C LYS A 180 7.44 -10.49 -6.61
N GLN A 181 6.71 -11.58 -6.42
CA GLN A 181 5.30 -11.54 -6.01
C GLN A 181 5.24 -11.56 -4.48
N ILE A 182 4.33 -10.78 -3.91
CA ILE A 182 4.13 -10.68 -2.46
C ILE A 182 2.67 -10.89 -2.13
N LYS A 183 2.39 -11.33 -0.90
CA LYS A 183 1.02 -11.43 -0.37
C LYS A 183 0.80 -10.25 0.55
N VAL A 184 -0.32 -9.56 0.40
CA VAL A 184 -0.68 -8.37 1.18
C VAL A 184 -2.17 -8.38 1.51
N TRP A 185 -2.58 -7.62 2.51
CA TRP A 185 -4.01 -7.36 2.74
C TRP A 185 -4.50 -6.19 1.89
N ASP A 186 -5.51 -6.44 1.06
CA ASP A 186 -6.39 -5.42 0.49
C ASP A 186 -7.51 -5.15 1.51
N GLY A 187 -7.47 -3.97 2.14
CA GLY A 187 -8.43 -3.58 3.18
C GLY A 187 -9.77 -3.13 2.60
N GLY A 188 -10.59 -2.45 3.42
CA GLY A 188 -11.77 -1.72 2.97
C GLY A 188 -13.00 -2.05 3.81
N GLY A 189 -14.19 -2.05 3.20
CA GLY A 189 -15.40 -2.53 3.87
C GLY A 189 -15.32 -4.00 4.30
N TYR A 190 -14.42 -4.75 3.66
CA TYR A 190 -13.92 -6.05 4.08
C TYR A 190 -12.40 -6.05 3.85
N ALA A 191 -11.67 -6.92 4.54
CA ALA A 191 -10.25 -7.15 4.27
C ALA A 191 -10.07 -8.52 3.62
N SER A 192 -9.22 -8.60 2.60
CA SER A 192 -8.88 -9.86 1.93
C SER A 192 -7.39 -9.91 1.55
N ALA A 193 -6.77 -11.09 1.71
CA ALA A 193 -5.38 -11.27 1.30
C ALA A 193 -5.31 -11.52 -0.21
N VAL A 194 -4.40 -10.81 -0.88
CA VAL A 194 -4.19 -10.88 -2.33
C VAL A 194 -2.70 -10.97 -2.67
N THR A 195 -2.40 -11.51 -3.85
CA THR A 195 -1.04 -11.55 -4.39
C THR A 195 -0.85 -10.44 -5.42
N VAL A 196 0.25 -9.70 -5.29
CA VAL A 196 0.59 -8.52 -6.09
C VAL A 196 2.07 -8.50 -6.48
N ASP A 197 2.40 -7.80 -7.57
CA ASP A 197 3.78 -7.48 -7.92
C ASP A 197 4.35 -6.47 -6.90
N HIS A 198 5.52 -6.78 -6.33
CA HIS A 198 6.12 -5.98 -5.27
C HIS A 198 6.45 -4.55 -5.69
N ASN A 199 7.04 -4.36 -6.88
CA ASN A 199 7.45 -3.05 -7.35
C ASN A 199 6.24 -2.16 -7.60
N TYR A 200 5.20 -2.69 -8.25
CA TYR A 200 3.98 -1.93 -8.53
C TYR A 200 3.12 -1.70 -7.28
N PHE A 201 3.12 -2.62 -6.31
CA PHE A 201 2.50 -2.39 -5.00
C PHE A 201 3.18 -1.22 -4.26
N LEU A 202 4.51 -1.22 -4.16
CA LEU A 202 5.23 -0.11 -3.53
C LEU A 202 5.05 1.20 -4.32
N PHE A 203 4.95 1.13 -5.64
CA PHE A 203 4.64 2.29 -6.47
C PHE A 203 3.27 2.87 -6.14
N GLY A 204 2.27 2.03 -5.85
CA GLY A 204 0.97 2.45 -5.34
C GLY A 204 1.06 3.38 -4.12
N ARG A 205 2.07 3.20 -3.25
CA ARG A 205 2.31 4.12 -2.13
C ARG A 205 2.71 5.53 -2.59
N ALA A 206 3.55 5.62 -3.61
CA ALA A 206 3.91 6.90 -4.22
C ALA A 206 2.70 7.53 -4.93
N VAL A 207 1.86 6.70 -5.57
CA VAL A 207 0.62 7.12 -6.24
C VAL A 207 -0.37 7.73 -5.25
N HIS A 208 -0.59 7.08 -4.10
CA HIS A 208 -1.48 7.57 -3.03
C HIS A 208 -1.12 8.99 -2.61
N LEU A 209 0.10 9.19 -2.12
CA LEU A 209 0.59 10.49 -1.67
C LEU A 209 0.48 11.53 -2.79
N PHE A 210 0.87 11.15 -4.01
CA PHE A 210 0.83 12.05 -5.15
C PHE A 210 -0.61 12.50 -5.46
N GLN A 211 -1.58 11.59 -5.40
CA GLN A 211 -3.00 11.90 -5.56
C GLN A 211 -3.53 12.73 -4.39
N ASP A 212 -3.24 12.37 -3.14
CA ASP A 212 -3.65 13.14 -1.95
C ASP A 212 -3.21 14.60 -2.00
N SER A 213 -2.07 14.87 -2.63
CA SER A 213 -1.60 16.24 -2.86
C SER A 213 -2.56 17.10 -3.69
N PHE A 214 -3.55 16.51 -4.39
CA PHE A 214 -4.58 17.20 -5.14
C PHE A 214 -5.91 17.30 -4.39
N SER A 215 -6.08 16.62 -3.25
CA SER A 215 -7.31 16.74 -2.46
C SER A 215 -7.46 18.17 -1.92
N PRO A 216 -8.60 18.84 -2.16
CA PRO A 216 -8.93 20.11 -1.51
C PRO A 216 -9.09 20.03 0.01
N GLU A 217 -9.20 18.84 0.62
CA GLU A 217 -9.16 18.68 2.09
C GLU A 217 -7.73 18.57 2.63
N HIS A 218 -6.76 18.27 1.75
CA HIS A 218 -5.36 18.08 2.11
C HIS A 218 -4.51 19.29 1.74
N THR A 219 -4.86 19.97 0.65
CA THR A 219 -4.10 21.08 0.10
C THR A 219 -5.00 22.20 -0.38
N VAL A 220 -4.39 23.37 -0.58
CA VAL A 220 -5.00 24.49 -1.29
C VAL A 220 -4.41 24.53 -2.69
N ARG A 221 -5.25 24.28 -3.68
CA ARG A 221 -4.94 24.40 -5.12
C ARG A 221 -6.03 25.25 -5.78
N LEU A 222 -5.65 26.02 -6.79
CA LEU A 222 -6.51 27.06 -7.34
C LEU A 222 -6.95 26.76 -8.78
N PRO A 223 -8.22 27.00 -9.14
CA PRO A 223 -8.66 26.93 -10.53
C PRO A 223 -7.85 27.87 -11.46
N GLU A 224 -7.37 29.00 -10.95
CA GLU A 224 -6.66 30.03 -11.71
C GLU A 224 -5.32 29.54 -12.29
N ASP A 225 -4.71 28.53 -11.69
CA ASP A 225 -3.50 27.87 -12.19
C ASP A 225 -3.75 26.44 -12.66
N ASN A 226 -5.02 26.09 -12.92
CA ASN A 226 -5.49 24.75 -13.26
C ASN A 226 -5.12 23.70 -12.21
N TYR A 227 -5.07 24.09 -10.94
CA TYR A 227 -4.72 23.23 -9.83
C TYR A 227 -3.31 22.64 -9.92
N GLU A 228 -2.39 23.25 -10.68
CA GLU A 228 -1.03 22.73 -10.86
C GLU A 228 -0.10 23.08 -9.70
N THR A 229 -0.40 24.15 -8.94
CA THR A 229 0.46 24.64 -7.84
C THR A 229 -0.14 24.34 -6.47
N VAL A 230 0.69 23.89 -5.53
CA VAL A 230 0.32 23.79 -4.11
C VAL A 230 0.50 25.16 -3.45
N TRP A 231 -0.58 25.80 -3.02
CA TRP A 231 -0.53 27.09 -2.33
C TRP A 231 -0.37 26.93 -0.83
N GLN A 232 -1.02 25.93 -0.25
CA GLN A 232 -0.94 25.57 1.15
C GLN A 232 -1.21 24.09 1.38
N VAL A 233 -0.80 23.59 2.54
CA VAL A 233 -1.08 22.24 3.03
C VAL A 233 -1.98 22.36 4.26
N LYS A 234 -2.99 21.52 4.38
CA LYS A 234 -3.97 21.51 5.49
C LYS A 234 -3.56 20.51 6.57
N ALA A 235 -4.17 20.60 7.74
CA ALA A 235 -3.86 19.74 8.88
C ALA A 235 -5.01 18.77 9.19
N TYR A 236 -4.66 17.51 9.48
CA TYR A 236 -5.64 16.46 9.80
C TYR A 236 -6.21 16.70 11.20
N LEU A 237 -5.32 16.64 12.19
CA LEU A 237 -5.57 17.18 13.52
C LEU A 237 -5.37 18.71 13.48
N CYS A 238 -6.25 19.46 14.15
CA CYS A 238 -6.20 20.92 14.21
C CYS A 238 -4.78 21.44 14.45
N SER A 239 -4.23 22.29 13.59
CA SER A 239 -2.91 22.92 13.78
C SER A 239 -3.02 24.44 13.58
N GLU A 240 -2.45 25.20 14.50
CA GLU A 240 -2.50 26.67 14.48
C GLU A 240 -1.89 27.24 13.20
N GLY A 241 -2.61 28.16 12.54
CA GLY A 241 -2.20 28.78 11.28
C GLY A 241 -2.37 27.90 10.04
N ALA A 242 -3.28 26.92 10.10
CA ALA A 242 -3.66 26.05 8.99
C ALA A 242 -5.18 25.89 8.89
N GLU A 243 -5.68 25.62 7.69
CA GLU A 243 -7.02 25.05 7.50
C GLU A 243 -7.03 23.59 7.96
N GLN A 244 -8.20 23.15 8.44
CA GLN A 244 -8.40 21.83 9.02
C GLN A 244 -9.19 20.95 8.04
N HIS A 245 -8.75 19.70 7.86
CA HIS A 245 -9.40 18.70 7.00
C HIS A 245 -10.78 18.30 7.53
N THR A 246 -11.85 18.36 6.73
CA THR A 246 -13.18 18.04 7.26
C THR A 246 -13.37 16.57 7.65
N HIS A 247 -13.87 16.31 8.87
CA HIS A 247 -14.27 14.96 9.31
C HIS A 247 -15.76 14.67 9.07
N ALA A 248 -16.45 15.53 8.29
CA ALA A 248 -17.88 15.45 8.11
C ALA A 248 -18.29 14.33 7.15
N THR A 249 -18.65 13.17 7.69
CA THR A 249 -19.14 12.01 6.91
C THR A 249 -20.35 12.35 6.02
N GLY A 250 -21.20 13.29 6.46
CA GLY A 250 -22.37 13.74 5.69
C GLY A 250 -21.97 14.33 4.33
N ASP A 251 -20.93 15.16 4.32
CA ASP A 251 -20.43 15.85 3.13
C ASP A 251 -19.74 14.85 2.18
N ALA A 252 -19.13 13.80 2.74
CA ALA A 252 -18.57 12.71 1.96
C ALA A 252 -19.68 11.87 1.29
N ILE A 253 -20.82 11.66 1.96
CA ILE A 253 -21.98 10.95 1.40
C ILE A 253 -22.72 11.79 0.34
N SER A 254 -22.81 13.12 0.52
CA SER A 254 -23.41 14.04 -0.44
C SER A 254 -22.48 14.42 -1.61
N TYR A 255 -21.21 14.00 -1.54
CA TYR A 255 -20.11 14.33 -2.47
C TYR A 255 -19.71 15.81 -2.46
N GLU A 256 -20.08 16.53 -1.40
CA GLU A 256 -19.69 17.93 -1.18
C GLU A 256 -18.26 18.05 -0.64
N SER A 257 -17.77 17.03 0.09
CA SER A 257 -16.40 16.97 0.62
C SER A 257 -15.34 17.08 -0.49
N GLY A 258 -14.23 17.76 -0.21
CA GLY A 258 -13.07 17.82 -1.11
C GLY A 258 -12.41 16.46 -1.35
N ASP A 259 -12.53 15.53 -0.40
CA ASP A 259 -12.05 14.15 -0.52
C ASP A 259 -12.94 13.27 -1.38
N VAL A 260 -13.96 13.82 -2.03
CA VAL A 260 -14.77 13.07 -2.99
C VAL A 260 -14.49 13.62 -4.37
N ILE A 261 -13.93 12.81 -5.26
CA ILE A 261 -13.60 13.23 -6.64
C ILE A 261 -14.85 13.53 -7.49
N TRP A 262 -16.03 13.12 -7.03
CA TRP A 262 -17.30 13.14 -7.75
C TRP A 262 -18.05 14.45 -7.56
N HIS A 263 -18.74 14.91 -8.60
CA HIS A 263 -19.73 15.96 -8.45
C HIS A 263 -20.94 15.47 -7.62
N PRO A 264 -21.54 16.34 -6.77
CA PRO A 264 -22.79 16.04 -6.09
C PRO A 264 -23.88 15.54 -7.04
N GLY A 265 -24.51 14.42 -6.69
CA GLY A 265 -25.66 13.85 -7.42
C GLY A 265 -25.34 13.08 -8.70
N THR A 266 -24.07 12.82 -9.05
CA THR A 266 -23.72 12.16 -10.33
C THR A 266 -23.65 10.62 -10.29
N ARG A 267 -23.82 9.98 -9.13
CA ARG A 267 -23.82 8.50 -9.01
C ARG A 267 -25.24 7.96 -8.79
N THR A 268 -25.93 7.57 -9.85
CA THR A 268 -27.36 7.18 -9.77
C THR A 268 -27.64 5.67 -9.75
N ASP A 269 -26.70 4.78 -10.08
CA ASP A 269 -27.01 3.34 -10.20
C ASP A 269 -25.94 2.34 -9.70
N GLY A 270 -24.83 2.81 -9.12
CA GLY A 270 -23.79 1.95 -8.54
C GLY A 270 -22.94 1.18 -9.56
N SER A 271 -23.20 1.32 -10.86
CA SER A 271 -22.47 0.65 -11.93
C SER A 271 -21.17 1.37 -12.32
N TRP A 272 -20.30 0.68 -13.07
CA TRP A 272 -19.08 1.28 -13.61
C TRP A 272 -19.33 2.36 -14.68
N GLU A 273 -20.54 2.40 -15.26
CA GLU A 273 -20.95 3.44 -16.21
C GLU A 273 -21.02 4.83 -15.57
N GLY A 274 -21.16 4.90 -14.24
CA GLY A 274 -21.10 6.16 -13.49
C GLY A 274 -19.70 6.77 -13.42
N TYR A 275 -18.64 5.99 -13.74
CA TYR A 275 -17.25 6.39 -13.56
C TYR A 275 -16.66 7.16 -14.76
N ARG A 276 -17.43 8.12 -15.28
CA ARG A 276 -17.10 8.95 -16.43
C ARG A 276 -16.33 10.21 -16.00
N PRO A 277 -15.34 10.67 -16.79
CA PRO A 277 -14.68 11.96 -16.57
C PRO A 277 -15.65 13.14 -16.36
N SER A 278 -16.77 13.19 -17.08
CA SER A 278 -17.80 14.23 -16.96
C SER A 278 -18.48 14.31 -15.59
N ASN A 279 -18.35 13.25 -14.77
CA ASN A 279 -18.91 13.19 -13.42
C ASN A 279 -17.91 13.61 -12.34
N MET A 280 -16.65 13.87 -12.72
CA MET A 280 -15.56 14.21 -11.81
C MET A 280 -15.38 15.72 -11.66
N LYS A 281 -15.00 16.14 -10.45
CA LYS A 281 -14.55 17.50 -10.17
C LYS A 281 -13.30 17.82 -11.00
N PRO A 282 -13.14 19.08 -11.45
CA PRO A 282 -11.98 19.49 -12.25
C PRO A 282 -10.61 19.14 -11.62
N VAL A 283 -10.46 19.32 -10.31
CA VAL A 283 -9.21 18.99 -9.60
C VAL A 283 -8.85 17.49 -9.69
N ALA A 284 -9.85 16.61 -9.67
CA ALA A 284 -9.62 15.16 -9.81
C ALA A 284 -9.20 14.78 -11.24
N LEU A 285 -9.71 15.49 -12.24
CA LEU A 285 -9.28 15.30 -13.64
C LEU A 285 -7.85 15.81 -13.86
N VAL A 286 -7.43 16.86 -13.17
CA VAL A 286 -6.02 17.29 -13.17
C VAL A 286 -5.15 16.25 -12.45
N ALA A 287 -5.61 15.71 -11.31
CA ALA A 287 -4.92 14.62 -10.61
C ALA A 287 -4.76 13.36 -11.48
N LEU A 288 -5.76 13.05 -12.31
CA LEU A 288 -5.72 11.96 -13.29
C LEU A 288 -4.63 12.21 -14.34
N GLU A 289 -4.57 13.41 -14.91
CA GLU A 289 -3.54 13.80 -15.89
C GLU A 289 -2.13 13.77 -15.29
N ALA A 290 -1.97 14.30 -14.08
CA ALA A 290 -0.72 14.23 -13.33
C ALA A 290 -0.32 12.77 -13.04
N SER A 291 -1.29 11.91 -12.75
CA SER A 291 -1.06 10.47 -12.54
C SER A 291 -0.59 9.75 -13.81
N LYS A 292 -0.96 10.21 -15.02
CA LYS A 292 -0.39 9.68 -16.27
C LYS A 292 1.10 9.96 -16.39
N ASP A 293 1.54 11.17 -16.02
CA ASP A 293 2.96 11.51 -15.98
C ASP A 293 3.70 10.63 -14.97
N LEU A 294 3.09 10.40 -13.80
CA LEU A 294 3.63 9.52 -12.76
C LEU A 294 3.81 8.09 -13.26
N TRP A 295 2.78 7.50 -13.88
CA TRP A 295 2.85 6.17 -14.50
C TRP A 295 3.92 6.12 -15.59
N ALA A 296 3.97 7.11 -16.48
CA ALA A 296 4.94 7.14 -17.57
C ALA A 296 6.37 7.20 -17.04
N ALA A 297 6.61 8.03 -16.03
CA ALA A 297 7.89 8.12 -15.32
C ALA A 297 8.29 6.78 -14.69
N PHE A 298 7.37 6.10 -14.00
CA PHE A 298 7.67 4.82 -13.36
C PHE A 298 7.95 3.71 -14.37
N ILE A 299 7.15 3.61 -15.44
CA ILE A 299 7.35 2.63 -16.52
C ILE A 299 8.71 2.83 -17.21
N ARG A 300 9.09 4.08 -17.51
CA ARG A 300 10.43 4.40 -18.04
C ARG A 300 11.55 4.00 -17.06
N THR A 301 11.32 4.21 -15.77
CA THR A 301 12.27 3.85 -14.72
C THR A 301 12.45 2.33 -14.62
N MET A 302 11.36 1.57 -14.64
CA MET A 302 11.41 0.10 -14.60
C MET A 302 12.07 -0.52 -15.84
N ALA A 303 11.97 0.14 -17.00
CA ALA A 303 12.69 -0.23 -18.21
C ALA A 303 14.20 0.08 -18.16
N THR A 304 14.67 0.84 -17.16
CA THR A 304 16.10 1.18 -17.00
C THR A 304 16.85 0.05 -16.27
N PRO A 305 18.09 -0.29 -16.70
CA PRO A 305 18.94 -1.26 -16.00
C PRO A 305 19.13 -0.90 -14.52
N VAL A 306 19.17 -1.91 -13.65
CA VAL A 306 19.19 -1.73 -12.18
C VAL A 306 20.37 -0.87 -11.73
N GLU A 307 21.52 -0.97 -12.39
CA GLU A 307 22.74 -0.21 -12.05
C GLU A 307 22.59 1.30 -12.24
N GLN A 308 21.66 1.74 -13.10
CA GLN A 308 21.38 3.16 -13.38
C GLN A 308 20.04 3.62 -12.80
N ARG A 309 19.19 2.66 -12.41
CA ARG A 309 17.78 2.88 -12.11
C ARG A 309 17.56 3.85 -10.97
N GLU A 310 18.34 3.80 -9.88
CA GLU A 310 18.14 4.71 -8.74
C GLU A 310 18.29 6.18 -9.16
N SER A 311 19.38 6.49 -9.87
CA SER A 311 19.64 7.86 -10.34
C SER A 311 18.57 8.36 -11.30
N TYR A 312 18.10 7.48 -12.19
CA TYR A 312 17.02 7.78 -13.12
C TYR A 312 15.68 7.96 -12.41
N ALA A 313 15.38 7.11 -11.43
CA ALA A 313 14.18 7.19 -10.60
C ALA A 313 14.10 8.52 -9.86
N ARG A 314 15.20 8.94 -9.21
CA ARG A 314 15.29 10.25 -8.53
C ARG A 314 15.07 11.40 -9.50
N ALA A 315 15.65 11.35 -10.70
CA ALA A 315 15.46 12.38 -11.71
C ALA A 315 14.00 12.45 -12.20
N GLN A 316 13.37 11.30 -12.48
CA GLN A 316 11.97 11.24 -12.88
C GLN A 316 11.03 11.75 -11.77
N ALA A 317 11.24 11.31 -10.52
CA ALA A 317 10.46 11.77 -9.38
C ALA A 317 10.61 13.28 -9.15
N GLN A 318 11.83 13.84 -9.29
CA GLN A 318 12.05 15.28 -9.18
C GLN A 318 11.36 16.06 -10.30
N MET A 319 11.30 15.53 -11.52
CA MET A 319 10.54 16.15 -12.62
C MET A 319 9.05 16.24 -12.27
N LEU A 320 8.48 15.20 -11.67
CA LEU A 320 7.08 15.18 -11.22
C LEU A 320 6.85 16.19 -10.09
N VAL A 321 7.77 16.26 -9.11
CA VAL A 321 7.72 17.27 -8.05
C VAL A 321 7.69 18.68 -8.64
N ASN A 322 8.59 18.97 -9.57
CA ASN A 322 8.67 20.29 -10.20
C ASN A 322 7.45 20.62 -11.06
N ALA A 323 6.76 19.60 -11.61
CA ALA A 323 5.65 19.79 -12.52
C ALA A 323 4.27 19.86 -11.83
N TRP A 324 4.12 19.16 -10.70
CA TRP A 324 2.80 18.88 -10.10
C TRP A 324 2.75 19.11 -8.59
N LEU A 325 3.88 19.06 -7.88
CA LEU A 325 3.97 19.29 -6.43
C LEU A 325 4.71 20.58 -6.09
N SER A 326 4.94 21.46 -7.07
CA SER A 326 5.68 22.69 -6.89
C SER A 326 4.91 23.71 -6.04
N PHE A 327 5.65 24.52 -5.30
CA PHE A 327 5.11 25.63 -4.53
C PHE A 327 6.13 26.77 -4.44
N ASP A 328 5.65 27.99 -4.22
CA ASP A 328 6.52 29.14 -3.89
C ASP A 328 6.59 29.31 -2.37
N GLU A 329 7.78 29.21 -1.79
CA GLU A 329 7.95 29.28 -0.33
C GLU A 329 7.48 30.59 0.27
N THR A 330 7.66 31.72 -0.44
CA THR A 330 7.30 33.04 0.09
C THR A 330 5.79 33.21 0.09
N ALA A 331 5.14 32.88 -1.02
CA ALA A 331 3.70 32.94 -1.19
C ALA A 331 2.99 31.99 -0.22
N MET A 332 3.52 30.78 -0.03
CA MET A 332 2.99 29.83 0.94
C MET A 332 3.09 30.39 2.36
N ARG A 333 4.26 30.92 2.78
CA ARG A 333 4.42 31.51 4.12
C ARG A 333 3.45 32.65 4.40
N GLN A 334 3.16 33.46 3.38
CA GLN A 334 2.29 34.64 3.47
C GLN A 334 0.83 34.33 3.11
N TRP A 335 0.49 33.08 2.80
CA TRP A 335 -0.79 32.74 2.21
C TRP A 335 -1.96 33.20 3.08
N TYR A 336 -1.90 32.91 4.38
CA TYR A 336 -2.96 33.26 5.34
C TYR A 336 -2.80 34.65 5.96
N ASP A 337 -1.78 35.44 5.58
CA ASP A 337 -1.68 36.86 5.98
C ASP A 337 -2.86 37.66 5.41
N ASP A 338 -3.42 37.20 4.28
CA ASP A 338 -4.68 37.68 3.72
C ASP A 338 -5.86 36.92 4.35
N GLU A 339 -6.62 37.59 5.22
CA GLU A 339 -7.79 37.02 5.89
C GLU A 339 -8.85 36.48 4.90
N SER A 340 -8.92 37.02 3.68
CA SER A 340 -9.87 36.54 2.67
C SER A 340 -9.58 35.12 2.18
N ARG A 341 -8.33 34.64 2.34
CA ARG A 341 -7.87 33.29 1.98
C ARG A 341 -8.03 32.26 3.09
N ARG A 342 -8.48 32.67 4.28
CA ARG A 342 -8.85 31.76 5.36
C ARG A 342 -10.26 31.29 5.11
N ASP A 343 -10.59 30.02 5.26
CA ASP A 343 -11.99 29.56 5.33
C ASP A 343 -12.49 29.44 6.79
N HIS A 344 -13.64 28.80 6.99
CA HIS A 344 -14.23 28.61 8.33
C HIS A 344 -13.56 27.47 9.12
N THR A 345 -12.69 26.67 8.49
CA THR A 345 -11.90 25.60 9.11
C THR A 345 -10.54 26.10 9.61
N TYR A 346 -10.08 27.27 9.16
CA TYR A 346 -8.82 27.88 9.58
C TYR A 346 -8.68 28.00 11.10
N VAL A 347 -7.61 27.45 11.65
CA VAL A 347 -7.26 27.55 13.05
C VAL A 347 -6.36 28.78 13.24
N LEU A 348 -6.83 29.75 14.02
CA LEU A 348 -6.11 30.99 14.30
C LEU A 348 -4.77 30.69 15.00
N ALA A 349 -3.68 31.24 14.46
CA ALA A 349 -2.39 31.20 15.13
C ALA A 349 -2.35 32.13 16.36
N PRO A 350 -1.38 31.96 17.28
CA PRO A 350 -1.28 32.80 18.47
C PRO A 350 -1.22 34.29 18.13
N GLY A 351 -2.20 35.05 18.63
CA GLY A 351 -2.31 36.50 18.42
C GLY A 351 -3.08 36.91 17.16
N GLU A 352 -3.57 35.97 16.35
CA GLU A 352 -4.48 36.26 15.25
C GLU A 352 -5.93 36.46 15.72
N SER A 353 -6.71 37.17 14.90
CA SER A 353 -8.15 37.35 15.07
C SER A 353 -8.83 37.44 13.69
N GLY A 354 -10.16 37.48 13.65
CA GLY A 354 -10.92 37.53 12.40
C GLY A 354 -11.44 36.15 11.97
N LYS A 355 -11.54 35.92 10.66
CA LYS A 355 -12.04 34.67 10.06
C LYS A 355 -11.18 33.46 10.48
N GLY A 356 -11.85 32.45 11.05
CA GLY A 356 -11.24 31.23 11.58
C GLY A 356 -11.82 30.87 12.95
N LYS A 357 -11.20 29.90 13.62
CA LYS A 357 -11.56 29.43 14.96
C LYS A 357 -10.31 29.25 15.83
N SER A 358 -10.45 29.33 17.15
CA SER A 358 -9.35 28.98 18.06
C SER A 358 -9.02 27.49 18.02
N LEU A 359 -7.83 27.09 18.46
CA LEU A 359 -7.43 25.69 18.56
C LEU A 359 -8.42 24.87 19.40
N GLU A 360 -8.85 25.41 20.55
CA GLU A 360 -9.83 24.75 21.43
C GLU A 360 -11.18 24.53 20.74
N GLN A 361 -11.68 25.54 20.00
CA GLN A 361 -12.90 25.41 19.22
C GLN A 361 -12.77 24.37 18.11
N CYS A 362 -11.64 24.37 17.39
CA CYS A 362 -11.37 23.36 16.39
C CYS A 362 -11.40 21.95 16.99
N MET A 363 -10.67 21.73 18.09
CA MET A 363 -10.62 20.43 18.77
C MET A 363 -11.99 20.01 19.32
N ALA A 364 -12.79 20.94 19.81
CA ALA A 364 -14.17 20.67 20.25
C ALA A 364 -15.07 20.19 19.10
N GLU A 365 -14.89 20.74 17.89
CA GLU A 365 -15.66 20.36 16.70
C GLU A 365 -15.30 18.97 16.18
N LEU A 366 -14.06 18.51 16.39
CA LEU A 366 -13.65 17.14 16.03
C LEU A 366 -14.38 16.05 16.82
N ASN A 367 -14.92 16.40 18.00
CA ASN A 367 -15.67 15.47 18.87
C ASN A 367 -14.89 14.17 19.21
N VAL A 368 -13.57 14.29 19.43
CA VAL A 368 -12.65 13.18 19.70
C VAL A 368 -12.46 12.91 21.21
N GLY A 369 -13.42 13.32 22.05
CA GLY A 369 -13.41 13.06 23.49
C GLY A 369 -12.54 14.01 24.35
N THR A 370 -11.74 14.87 23.73
CA THR A 370 -10.99 15.95 24.41
C THR A 370 -10.92 17.20 23.52
N VAL A 371 -10.77 18.36 24.15
CA VAL A 371 -10.49 19.65 23.48
C VAL A 371 -8.99 20.01 23.49
N SER A 372 -8.16 19.18 24.13
CA SER A 372 -6.71 19.34 24.18
C SER A 372 -6.05 18.56 23.04
N GLN A 373 -5.40 19.28 22.12
CA GLN A 373 -4.65 18.67 21.02
C GLN A 373 -3.58 17.70 21.54
N LEU A 374 -2.81 18.09 22.57
CA LEU A 374 -1.76 17.25 23.15
C LEU A 374 -2.30 16.00 23.86
N GLU A 375 -3.47 16.10 24.49
CA GLU A 375 -4.11 14.93 25.09
C GLU A 375 -4.58 13.96 24.00
N ARG A 376 -5.14 14.46 22.90
CA ARG A 376 -5.54 13.63 21.75
C ARG A 376 -4.33 12.93 21.12
N VAL A 377 -3.20 13.62 20.94
CA VAL A 377 -1.96 13.01 20.44
C VAL A 377 -1.49 11.87 21.35
N ALA A 378 -1.46 12.10 22.66
CA ALA A 378 -1.07 11.05 23.61
C ALA A 378 -2.02 9.84 23.61
N GLN A 379 -3.32 10.06 23.41
CA GLN A 379 -4.30 8.99 23.21
C GLN A 379 -4.00 8.18 21.94
N LEU A 380 -3.77 8.87 20.81
CA LEU A 380 -3.46 8.24 19.53
C LEU A 380 -2.18 7.39 19.58
N ASP A 381 -1.14 7.87 20.26
CA ASP A 381 0.11 7.12 20.44
C ASP A 381 -0.13 5.82 21.23
N GLU A 382 -0.95 5.85 22.28
CA GLU A 382 -1.28 4.66 23.06
C GLU A 382 -2.20 3.70 22.27
N GLU A 383 -3.16 4.23 21.50
CA GLU A 383 -4.00 3.43 20.60
C GLU A 383 -3.15 2.72 19.54
N ARG A 384 -2.22 3.44 18.88
CA ARG A 384 -1.28 2.87 17.90
C ARG A 384 -0.44 1.78 18.53
N ARG A 385 0.15 2.06 19.70
CA ARG A 385 0.95 1.09 20.46
C ARG A 385 0.15 -0.19 20.76
N GLN A 386 -1.09 -0.05 21.21
CA GLN A 386 -1.96 -1.17 21.51
C GLN A 386 -2.31 -1.98 20.25
N CYS A 387 -2.61 -1.32 19.13
CA CYS A 387 -2.86 -1.97 17.84
C CYS A 387 -1.64 -2.75 17.33
N LEU A 388 -0.48 -2.10 17.23
CA LEU A 388 0.77 -2.72 16.77
C LEU A 388 1.21 -3.87 17.66
N TYR A 389 0.99 -3.77 18.98
CA TYR A 389 1.27 -4.87 19.88
C TYR A 389 0.42 -6.12 19.59
N ASN A 390 -0.74 -5.99 18.96
CA ASN A 390 -1.62 -7.12 18.66
C ASN A 390 -1.52 -7.62 17.21
N VAL A 391 -0.73 -6.96 16.36
CA VAL A 391 -0.42 -7.39 15.00
C VAL A 391 0.85 -8.25 14.99
N GLU A 392 0.83 -9.34 14.24
CA GLU A 392 2.04 -10.10 13.90
C GLU A 392 1.99 -10.58 12.45
N ALA A 393 3.14 -10.85 11.85
CA ALA A 393 3.20 -11.42 10.51
C ALA A 393 2.54 -12.82 10.47
N VAL A 394 1.92 -13.13 9.34
CA VAL A 394 1.60 -14.52 9.01
C VAL A 394 2.91 -15.29 8.82
N GLU A 395 2.97 -16.51 9.33
CA GLU A 395 4.15 -17.37 9.23
C GLU A 395 4.55 -17.61 7.76
N GLY A 396 5.84 -17.45 7.46
CA GLY A 396 6.36 -17.49 6.08
C GLY A 396 6.27 -16.15 5.34
N TYR A 397 5.85 -15.07 6.02
CA TYR A 397 5.72 -13.71 5.48
C TYR A 397 6.35 -12.62 6.37
N GLU A 398 7.26 -13.00 7.26
CA GLU A 398 8.00 -12.09 8.15
C GLU A 398 9.01 -11.19 7.42
N ASP A 399 9.27 -11.43 6.14
CA ASP A 399 10.33 -10.75 5.39
C ASP A 399 9.95 -9.37 4.86
N LEU A 400 8.67 -9.03 4.82
CA LEU A 400 8.17 -7.84 4.11
C LEU A 400 7.26 -7.00 4.99
N ASN A 401 7.68 -5.75 5.20
CA ASN A 401 7.05 -4.85 6.15
C ASN A 401 6.95 -3.44 5.59
N ASP A 402 5.99 -2.68 6.09
CA ASP A 402 5.97 -1.24 5.98
C ASP A 402 6.73 -0.62 7.18
N PRO A 403 7.94 -0.07 6.97
CA PRO A 403 8.72 0.50 8.07
C PRO A 403 8.17 1.83 8.59
N LEU A 404 7.20 2.46 7.90
CA LEU A 404 6.58 3.70 8.38
C LEU A 404 5.36 3.39 9.27
N MET A 405 4.60 2.35 8.93
CA MET A 405 3.46 1.90 9.73
C MET A 405 3.84 0.89 10.81
N ASP A 406 5.07 0.38 10.81
CA ASP A 406 5.56 -0.69 11.68
C ASP A 406 4.72 -1.99 11.58
N MET A 407 4.26 -2.31 10.37
CA MET A 407 3.37 -3.44 10.12
C MET A 407 3.88 -4.36 9.00
N PRO A 408 3.79 -5.69 9.15
CA PRO A 408 3.97 -6.63 8.04
C PRO A 408 2.86 -6.45 6.99
N TYR A 409 3.18 -6.60 5.70
CA TYR A 409 2.14 -6.50 4.65
C TYR A 409 1.11 -7.65 4.71
N ASN A 410 1.54 -8.84 5.13
CA ASN A 410 0.66 -9.98 5.39
C ASN A 410 0.68 -10.32 6.88
N TRP A 411 -0.31 -9.80 7.60
CA TRP A 411 -0.38 -9.88 9.05
C TRP A 411 -1.61 -10.66 9.54
N LYS A 412 -1.63 -10.97 10.83
CA LYS A 412 -2.76 -11.53 11.55
C LYS A 412 -2.80 -10.97 12.97
N TRP A 413 -3.97 -11.04 13.59
CA TRP A 413 -4.08 -10.76 15.02
C TRP A 413 -3.38 -11.84 15.85
N LYS A 414 -2.56 -11.45 16.83
CA LYS A 414 -1.87 -12.36 17.77
C LYS A 414 -2.80 -13.23 18.61
N SER A 415 -4.07 -12.84 18.70
CA SER A 415 -5.09 -13.49 19.50
C SER A 415 -6.48 -13.04 19.03
N PRO A 416 -7.52 -13.87 19.20
CA PRO A 416 -8.90 -13.43 19.01
C PRO A 416 -9.40 -12.45 20.09
N PHE A 417 -8.57 -12.12 21.09
CA PHE A 417 -8.90 -11.17 22.15
C PHE A 417 -7.77 -10.14 22.31
N TRP A 418 -8.12 -8.95 22.79
CA TRP A 418 -7.13 -7.92 23.08
C TRP A 418 -6.11 -8.36 24.12
N LYS A 419 -4.82 -8.23 23.77
CA LYS A 419 -3.71 -8.32 24.72
C LYS A 419 -3.19 -6.93 25.03
N THR A 420 -3.01 -6.61 26.31
CA THR A 420 -2.43 -5.34 26.73
C THR A 420 -0.93 -5.31 26.44
N ALA A 421 -0.44 -4.23 25.81
CA ALA A 421 0.98 -4.01 25.63
C ALA A 421 1.67 -3.84 27.00
N PRO A 422 2.75 -4.57 27.30
CA PRO A 422 3.50 -4.38 28.55
C PRO A 422 4.05 -2.95 28.64
N ASP A 423 4.13 -2.40 29.87
CA ASP A 423 4.70 -1.07 30.11
C ASP A 423 6.06 -0.90 29.43
N GLY A 424 6.23 0.21 28.69
CA GLY A 424 7.46 0.51 27.96
C GLY A 424 7.68 -0.29 26.67
N TRP A 425 6.73 -1.13 26.25
CA TRP A 425 6.79 -1.79 24.94
C TRP A 425 6.73 -0.76 23.81
N THR A 426 7.62 -0.88 22.84
CA THR A 426 7.64 -0.13 21.58
C THR A 426 7.54 -1.10 20.41
N ALA A 427 7.02 -0.61 19.28
CA ALA A 427 7.04 -1.38 18.04
C ALA A 427 8.49 -1.76 17.66
N PRO A 428 8.72 -2.99 17.16
CA PRO A 428 10.03 -3.37 16.65
C PRO A 428 10.34 -2.58 15.37
N ASP A 429 11.62 -2.22 15.19
CA ASP A 429 12.10 -1.69 13.91
C ASP A 429 12.08 -2.82 12.87
N LEU A 430 11.22 -2.69 11.86
CA LEU A 430 10.98 -3.71 10.85
C LEU A 430 11.67 -3.29 9.54
N PRO A 431 12.64 -4.07 9.02
CA PRO A 431 13.20 -3.80 7.70
C PRO A 431 12.12 -3.97 6.62
N ALA A 432 12.15 -3.09 5.62
CA ALA A 432 11.19 -3.12 4.51
C ALA A 432 11.22 -4.45 3.74
N ASP A 433 12.43 -4.98 3.51
CA ASP A 433 12.65 -6.27 2.87
C ASP A 433 13.86 -6.98 3.50
N ALA A 434 13.59 -8.01 4.31
CA ALA A 434 14.60 -8.90 4.88
C ALA A 434 14.74 -10.21 4.09
N GLY A 435 13.97 -10.38 3.01
CA GLY A 435 13.93 -11.61 2.23
C GLY A 435 15.18 -11.76 1.36
N GLN A 436 15.76 -12.96 1.35
CA GLN A 436 16.93 -13.25 0.51
C GLN A 436 16.52 -14.08 -0.71
N ALA A 437 16.64 -13.50 -1.91
CA ALA A 437 16.43 -14.23 -3.14
C ALA A 437 17.55 -15.27 -3.34
N MET A 438 17.17 -16.51 -3.66
CA MET A 438 18.12 -17.62 -3.75
C MET A 438 17.68 -18.74 -4.70
N ILE A 439 18.65 -19.51 -5.16
CA ILE A 439 18.47 -20.78 -5.87
C ILE A 439 19.11 -21.88 -5.04
N LEU A 440 18.37 -22.98 -4.84
CA LEU A 440 18.89 -24.18 -4.17
C LEU A 440 19.48 -25.14 -5.21
N LYS A 441 20.73 -25.58 -5.00
CA LYS A 441 21.41 -26.55 -5.87
C LYS A 441 21.87 -27.76 -5.06
N SER A 442 21.77 -28.95 -5.62
CA SER A 442 22.34 -30.14 -4.99
C SER A 442 23.86 -30.04 -4.93
N ALA A 443 24.48 -30.26 -3.78
CA ALA A 443 25.93 -30.33 -3.67
C ALA A 443 26.54 -31.56 -4.37
N GLU A 444 25.73 -32.60 -4.60
CA GLU A 444 26.16 -33.85 -5.27
C GLU A 444 26.21 -33.69 -6.78
N THR A 445 25.20 -33.05 -7.39
CA THR A 445 25.07 -32.97 -8.86
C THR A 445 25.27 -31.57 -9.43
N GLY A 446 25.25 -30.53 -8.59
CA GLY A 446 25.25 -29.12 -9.03
C GLY A 446 23.93 -28.65 -9.67
N LEU A 447 22.95 -29.54 -9.84
CA LEU A 447 21.67 -29.21 -10.46
C LEU A 447 20.76 -28.44 -9.50
N ALA A 448 19.99 -27.51 -10.03
CA ALA A 448 19.07 -26.69 -9.26
C ALA A 448 17.77 -27.44 -8.94
N VAL A 449 17.11 -27.03 -7.85
CA VAL A 449 15.73 -27.44 -7.56
C VAL A 449 14.82 -26.80 -8.60
N SER A 450 14.04 -27.63 -9.29
CA SER A 450 13.17 -27.25 -10.39
C SER A 450 11.79 -27.92 -10.27
N SER A 451 10.79 -27.36 -10.96
CA SER A 451 9.47 -27.95 -11.15
C SER A 451 9.21 -28.17 -12.65
N GLU A 452 8.77 -29.37 -13.05
CA GLU A 452 8.39 -29.63 -14.45
C GLU A 452 7.03 -29.03 -14.80
N SER A 453 6.11 -28.95 -13.83
CA SER A 453 4.77 -28.42 -14.04
C SER A 453 4.64 -26.93 -13.73
N GLY A 454 5.76 -26.26 -13.44
CA GLY A 454 5.80 -24.84 -13.14
C GLY A 454 5.41 -24.50 -11.70
N LEU A 455 4.87 -23.29 -11.50
CA LEU A 455 4.51 -22.73 -10.20
C LEU A 455 3.03 -22.99 -9.87
N GLU A 456 2.73 -24.25 -9.55
CA GLU A 456 1.39 -24.67 -9.13
C GLU A 456 1.42 -25.36 -7.76
N ASN A 457 0.28 -25.34 -7.06
CA ASN A 457 0.15 -26.06 -5.80
C ASN A 457 0.35 -27.57 -6.01
N ASN A 458 1.08 -28.22 -5.12
CA ASN A 458 1.42 -29.64 -5.14
C ASN A 458 2.35 -30.08 -6.28
N ALA A 459 2.96 -29.14 -7.02
CA ALA A 459 3.99 -29.42 -8.01
C ALA A 459 5.16 -30.18 -7.38
N ARG A 460 5.56 -31.32 -7.95
CA ARG A 460 6.68 -32.11 -7.43
C ARG A 460 8.02 -31.50 -7.82
N LEU A 461 8.95 -31.47 -6.87
CA LEU A 461 10.27 -30.90 -7.10
C LEU A 461 11.30 -31.98 -7.44
N LYS A 462 12.18 -31.64 -8.37
CA LYS A 462 13.30 -32.48 -8.81
C LYS A 462 14.57 -31.63 -8.98
N ALA A 463 15.72 -32.27 -9.10
CA ALA A 463 16.94 -31.60 -9.51
C ALA A 463 17.05 -31.56 -11.04
N SER A 464 17.26 -30.39 -11.63
CA SER A 464 17.40 -30.21 -13.08
C SER A 464 18.30 -29.04 -13.46
N GLY A 465 18.81 -29.05 -14.70
CA GLY A 465 19.48 -27.91 -15.31
C GLY A 465 18.52 -26.94 -16.03
N ALA A 466 17.24 -27.30 -16.15
CA ALA A 466 16.22 -26.47 -16.76
C ALA A 466 15.31 -25.85 -15.69
N GLN A 467 14.88 -24.61 -15.91
CA GLN A 467 13.85 -23.91 -15.12
C GLN A 467 14.10 -23.96 -13.60
N PRO A 468 15.24 -23.43 -13.11
CA PRO A 468 15.51 -23.37 -11.68
C PRO A 468 14.43 -22.56 -10.96
N LEU A 469 13.96 -23.07 -9.83
CA LEU A 469 13.06 -22.32 -8.97
C LEU A 469 13.87 -21.29 -8.17
N ALA A 470 13.42 -20.04 -8.26
CA ALA A 470 13.88 -18.96 -7.39
C ALA A 470 13.00 -18.90 -6.14
N PHE A 471 13.63 -18.96 -4.98
CA PHE A 471 12.98 -18.81 -3.68
C PHE A 471 13.38 -17.48 -3.04
N VAL A 472 12.55 -17.04 -2.10
CA VAL A 472 12.87 -16.04 -1.08
C VAL A 472 12.96 -16.80 0.24
N GLY A 473 14.13 -16.75 0.86
CA GLY A 473 14.32 -17.25 2.22
C GLY A 473 13.72 -16.26 3.22
N VAL A 474 12.77 -16.74 4.01
CA VAL A 474 12.07 -15.95 5.03
C VAL A 474 12.38 -16.54 6.40
N THR A 475 13.04 -15.76 7.26
CA THR A 475 13.34 -16.17 8.63
C THR A 475 12.15 -15.85 9.52
N GLY A 476 11.48 -16.89 10.01
CA GLY A 476 10.36 -16.78 10.94
C GLY A 476 10.80 -16.84 12.41
N LYS A 477 9.81 -17.06 13.29
CA LYS A 477 10.04 -17.29 14.72
C LYS A 477 10.99 -18.46 14.97
N ASP A 478 11.73 -18.42 16.08
CA ASP A 478 12.68 -19.47 16.48
C ASP A 478 13.78 -19.79 15.44
N GLN A 479 14.11 -18.83 14.57
CA GLN A 479 15.13 -18.96 13.52
C GLN A 479 14.83 -20.04 12.47
N GLN A 480 13.57 -20.46 12.33
CA GLN A 480 13.16 -21.33 11.23
C GLN A 480 13.15 -20.56 9.92
N VAL A 481 13.50 -21.23 8.82
CA VAL A 481 13.56 -20.65 7.48
C VAL A 481 12.49 -21.27 6.60
N TYR A 482 11.71 -20.42 5.96
CA TYR A 482 10.74 -20.76 4.93
C TYR A 482 11.34 -20.44 3.56
N PHE A 483 11.12 -21.31 2.58
CA PHE A 483 11.50 -21.04 1.19
C PHE A 483 10.24 -20.77 0.38
N ARG A 484 9.85 -19.49 0.30
CA ARG A 484 8.69 -19.05 -0.48
C ARG A 484 9.09 -18.85 -1.93
N SER A 485 8.26 -19.25 -2.89
CA SER A 485 8.53 -19.01 -4.31
C SER A 485 8.58 -17.51 -4.58
N ARG A 486 9.60 -17.07 -5.31
CA ARG A 486 9.80 -15.65 -5.66
C ARG A 486 8.70 -15.11 -6.56
N TYR A 487 8.14 -15.94 -7.43
CA TYR A 487 7.17 -15.52 -8.46
C TYR A 487 5.76 -16.07 -8.23
N ASN A 488 5.51 -16.68 -7.07
CA ASN A 488 4.17 -16.99 -6.59
C ASN A 488 4.20 -16.99 -5.05
N ALA A 489 3.72 -15.91 -4.45
CA ALA A 489 3.86 -15.68 -3.01
C ALA A 489 3.10 -16.70 -2.14
N GLU A 490 2.20 -17.49 -2.71
CA GLU A 490 1.45 -18.49 -1.94
C GLU A 490 2.22 -19.81 -1.80
N LEU A 491 3.18 -20.08 -2.67
CA LEU A 491 3.83 -21.38 -2.76
C LEU A 491 5.13 -21.46 -1.96
N PHE A 492 5.26 -22.47 -1.12
CA PHE A 492 6.43 -22.77 -0.30
C PHE A 492 7.04 -24.11 -0.67
N LEU A 493 8.37 -24.25 -0.51
CA LEU A 493 9.01 -25.55 -0.50
C LEU A 493 8.46 -26.34 0.69
N SER A 494 7.84 -27.47 0.40
CA SER A 494 7.21 -28.35 1.38
C SER A 494 7.39 -29.81 0.98
N TYR A 495 6.69 -30.73 1.62
CA TYR A 495 6.79 -32.15 1.39
C TYR A 495 5.43 -32.84 1.52
N SER A 496 5.31 -34.02 0.93
CA SER A 496 4.16 -34.89 1.14
C SER A 496 4.31 -35.70 2.42
N ALA A 497 3.29 -35.71 3.28
CA ALA A 497 3.24 -36.57 4.47
C ALA A 497 3.11 -38.07 4.15
N SER A 498 3.05 -38.46 2.86
CA SER A 498 3.10 -39.86 2.43
C SER A 498 4.47 -40.50 2.70
N PHE A 499 4.52 -41.83 2.71
CA PHE A 499 5.76 -42.59 2.95
C PHE A 499 6.94 -42.20 2.02
N SER A 500 6.66 -41.81 0.78
CA SER A 500 7.68 -41.34 -0.16
C SER A 500 8.33 -40.02 0.26
N GLY A 501 7.64 -39.18 1.03
CA GLY A 501 8.15 -37.89 1.47
C GLY A 501 8.52 -36.94 0.33
N TYR A 502 7.96 -37.10 -0.88
CA TYR A 502 8.41 -36.29 -2.02
C TYR A 502 8.25 -34.79 -1.71
N VAL A 503 9.25 -34.01 -2.09
CA VAL A 503 9.26 -32.55 -1.93
C VAL A 503 8.39 -31.93 -3.02
N LYS A 504 7.67 -30.87 -2.65
CA LYS A 504 6.69 -30.20 -3.51
C LYS A 504 6.62 -28.70 -3.24
N LEU A 505 5.96 -27.96 -4.13
CA LEU A 505 5.40 -26.65 -3.81
C LEU A 505 4.06 -26.83 -3.08
N TRP A 506 3.79 -26.02 -2.06
CA TRP A 506 2.56 -26.06 -1.29
C TRP A 506 2.05 -24.67 -0.95
N ASP A 507 0.74 -24.46 -0.97
CA ASP A 507 0.06 -23.17 -0.78
C ASP A 507 -0.07 -22.71 0.69
N SER A 508 0.76 -23.27 1.58
CA SER A 508 0.79 -22.92 2.99
C SER A 508 2.20 -23.05 3.56
N ALA A 509 2.56 -22.16 4.48
CA ALA A 509 3.79 -22.25 5.27
C ALA A 509 3.69 -23.29 6.39
N GLU A 510 2.48 -23.76 6.72
CA GLU A 510 2.28 -24.76 7.78
C GLU A 510 3.18 -25.99 7.55
N ASP A 511 3.86 -26.40 8.63
CA ASP A 511 4.83 -27.49 8.66
C ASP A 511 5.99 -27.39 7.64
N SER A 512 6.16 -26.25 6.96
CA SER A 512 7.12 -26.02 5.88
C SER A 512 8.34 -25.21 6.33
N GLY A 513 8.60 -25.17 7.64
CA GLY A 513 9.78 -24.56 8.23
C GLY A 513 11.00 -25.50 8.22
N PHE A 514 12.19 -24.92 8.06
CA PHE A 514 13.46 -25.66 8.04
C PHE A 514 14.51 -25.00 8.94
N SER A 515 15.29 -25.82 9.65
CA SER A 515 16.58 -25.42 10.18
C SER A 515 17.64 -25.57 9.10
N LEU A 516 18.33 -24.47 8.81
CA LEU A 516 19.50 -24.44 7.93
C LEU A 516 20.76 -24.75 8.74
N ILE A 517 21.44 -25.85 8.42
CA ILE A 517 22.65 -26.30 9.13
C ILE A 517 23.86 -26.22 8.19
N ASP A 518 24.79 -25.31 8.47
CA ASP A 518 26.05 -25.19 7.74
C ASP A 518 26.93 -26.42 7.95
N GLN A 519 27.53 -26.90 6.87
CA GLN A 519 28.45 -28.04 6.78
C GLN A 519 29.73 -27.64 6.03
N GLY A 520 30.19 -26.40 6.20
CA GLY A 520 31.42 -25.89 5.62
C GLY A 520 31.21 -25.33 4.20
N GLY A 521 30.21 -24.47 4.03
CA GLY A 521 29.87 -23.82 2.75
C GLY A 521 28.80 -24.55 1.93
N VAL A 522 28.26 -25.65 2.45
CA VAL A 522 27.05 -26.31 1.98
C VAL A 522 26.11 -26.53 3.17
N TRP A 523 24.83 -26.68 2.90
CA TRP A 523 23.79 -26.66 3.92
C TRP A 523 22.98 -27.95 3.92
N ASN A 524 22.62 -28.45 5.09
CA ASN A 524 21.49 -29.36 5.22
C ASN A 524 20.20 -28.56 5.47
N LEU A 525 19.12 -28.98 4.83
CA LEU A 525 17.77 -28.46 5.09
C LEU A 525 17.05 -29.49 5.96
N LYS A 526 16.93 -29.22 7.26
CA LYS A 526 16.26 -30.11 8.21
C LYS A 526 14.87 -29.57 8.53
N ASN A 527 13.82 -30.29 8.21
CA ASN A 527 12.46 -29.84 8.52
C ASN A 527 12.22 -29.84 10.03
N THR A 528 11.60 -28.75 10.52
CA THR A 528 11.37 -28.52 11.95
C THR A 528 10.28 -29.43 12.52
N ARG A 529 9.37 -29.96 11.68
CA ARG A 529 8.27 -30.83 12.10
C ARG A 529 8.69 -32.29 12.30
N TRP A 530 9.37 -32.88 11.32
CA TRP A 530 9.74 -34.31 11.32
C TRP A 530 11.18 -34.60 11.73
N ASP A 531 12.00 -33.57 11.91
CA ASP A 531 13.43 -33.69 12.21
C ASP A 531 14.22 -34.45 11.12
N GLN A 532 13.76 -34.35 9.87
CA GLN A 532 14.29 -35.08 8.70
C GLN A 532 14.91 -34.14 7.68
N TYR A 533 15.92 -34.65 6.97
CA TYR A 533 16.68 -33.89 5.98
C TYR A 533 16.08 -34.03 4.58
N VAL A 534 16.01 -32.92 3.85
CA VAL A 534 15.75 -32.94 2.41
C VAL A 534 16.95 -33.55 1.69
N TRP A 535 16.71 -34.56 0.86
CA TRP A 535 17.73 -35.29 0.12
C TRP A 535 17.31 -35.63 -1.31
N LEU A 536 18.29 -35.77 -2.19
CA LEU A 536 18.14 -36.09 -3.60
C LEU A 536 18.34 -37.59 -3.84
N ASP A 537 17.35 -38.24 -4.43
CA ASP A 537 17.57 -39.53 -5.08
C ASP A 537 18.24 -39.28 -6.43
N THR A 538 19.55 -39.58 -6.53
CA THR A 538 20.32 -39.33 -7.75
C THR A 538 19.92 -40.24 -8.92
N SER A 539 19.20 -41.33 -8.67
CA SER A 539 18.74 -42.21 -9.75
C SER A 539 17.52 -41.65 -10.49
N SER A 540 16.57 -41.08 -9.73
CA SER A 540 15.33 -40.49 -10.26
C SER A 540 15.38 -38.96 -10.39
N GLN A 541 16.40 -38.33 -9.81
CA GLN A 541 16.54 -36.89 -9.58
C GLN A 541 15.42 -36.27 -8.73
N GLN A 542 14.63 -37.09 -8.02
CA GLN A 542 13.54 -36.61 -7.17
C GLN A 542 14.04 -36.19 -5.80
N LEU A 543 13.42 -35.15 -5.25
CA LEU A 543 13.69 -34.69 -3.90
C LEU A 543 12.74 -35.35 -2.91
N HIS A 544 13.27 -35.73 -1.75
CA HIS A 544 12.55 -36.40 -0.68
C HIS A 544 12.88 -35.80 0.68
N LEU A 545 11.90 -35.84 1.58
CA LEU A 545 12.00 -35.57 3.00
C LEU A 545 11.39 -36.78 3.71
N ASN A 546 12.26 -37.71 4.09
CA ASN A 546 11.89 -38.93 4.81
C ASN A 546 13.13 -39.43 5.59
N ARG A 547 12.96 -40.53 6.33
CA ARG A 547 14.03 -41.15 7.15
C ARG A 547 15.30 -41.59 6.40
N TYR A 548 15.31 -41.60 5.07
CA TYR A 548 16.49 -42.00 4.29
C TYR A 548 17.49 -40.84 4.09
N GLY A 549 17.06 -39.59 4.33
CA GLY A 549 17.95 -38.43 4.31
C GLY A 549 18.89 -38.42 5.51
N LYS A 550 20.20 -38.36 5.26
CA LYS A 550 21.24 -38.33 6.30
C LYS A 550 22.17 -37.14 6.09
N ALA A 551 22.36 -36.33 7.14
CA ALA A 551 23.14 -35.08 7.08
C ALA A 551 24.54 -35.23 6.45
N ASN A 552 25.23 -36.33 6.77
CA ASN A 552 26.59 -36.58 6.30
C ASN A 552 26.67 -37.02 4.82
N ASN A 553 25.56 -37.45 4.22
CA ASN A 553 25.53 -37.82 2.81
C ASN A 553 25.49 -36.58 1.93
N ASN A 554 26.29 -36.55 0.87
CA ASN A 554 26.34 -35.42 -0.05
C ASN A 554 25.01 -35.15 -0.78
N ASN A 555 24.22 -36.20 -1.04
CA ASN A 555 22.89 -36.03 -1.64
C ASN A 555 21.86 -35.38 -0.71
N ALA A 556 22.18 -35.15 0.58
CA ALA A 556 21.37 -34.36 1.51
C ALA A 556 21.95 -32.95 1.77
N LYS A 557 22.99 -32.56 1.04
CA LYS A 557 23.65 -31.25 1.14
C LYS A 557 23.30 -30.38 -0.06
N TRP A 558 23.15 -29.09 0.19
CA TRP A 558 22.64 -28.11 -0.76
C TRP A 558 23.54 -26.88 -0.77
N THR A 559 23.79 -26.34 -1.95
CA THR A 559 24.41 -25.03 -2.14
C THR A 559 23.30 -24.00 -2.29
N ILE A 560 23.44 -22.86 -1.61
CA ILE A 560 22.53 -21.73 -1.73
C ILE A 560 23.24 -20.66 -2.56
N GLU A 561 22.68 -20.33 -3.72
CA GLU A 561 23.16 -19.26 -4.58
C GLU A 561 22.25 -18.05 -4.44
N TYR A 562 22.76 -16.98 -3.84
CA TYR A 562 22.03 -15.72 -3.70
C TYR A 562 21.95 -14.97 -5.04
N GLN A 563 20.83 -14.29 -5.27
CA GLN A 563 20.47 -13.63 -6.54
C GLN A 563 20.40 -12.12 -6.39
#